data_AF-A0A699T9P6-F1
#
_entry.id   AF-A0A699T9P6-F1
#
_cell.length_a   1.000
_cell.length_b   1.000
_cell.length_c   1.000
_cell.angle_alpha   90.00
_cell.angle_beta   90.00
_cell.angle_gamma   90.00
#
_symmetry.space_group_name_H-M   'P 1'
#
loop_
_entity.id
_entity.type
_entity.pdbx_description
1 polymer ?
#
loop_
_entity_poly.entity_id
_entity_poly.type
_entity_poly.pdbx_seq_one_letter_code
_entity_poly.pdbx_strand_id
1 'polypeptide(L)'
;PARNNPGRGGARGQAYALRDVVEKEPIERRLEDVPVIYKFLDVFPEDLPGLPSPREVEFEIKLVPGAAPVARALSTSTFRNERIG
;
A
#
# COMPACT_ATOMS: atom_id res chain seq x y z
N PRO A 1 61.55 37.86 40.30
CA PRO A 1 61.99 36.50 39.92
C PRO A 1 61.03 35.88 38.89
N ALA A 2 61.50 35.78 37.64
CA ALA A 2 60.84 35.05 36.56
C ALA A 2 60.98 33.53 36.78
N ARG A 3 59.90 32.78 36.56
CA ARG A 3 59.93 31.34 36.25
C ARG A 3 59.30 31.12 34.87
N ASN A 4 60.14 31.26 33.87
CA ASN A 4 60.19 30.48 32.62
C ASN A 4 60.18 28.96 32.94
N ASN A 5 59.57 28.00 32.23
CA ASN A 5 58.98 27.82 30.89
C ASN A 5 58.22 26.44 30.90
N PRO A 6 57.92 25.72 29.80
CA PRO A 6 56.95 25.91 28.70
C PRO A 6 55.91 24.75 28.56
N GLY A 7 54.79 25.05 27.87
CA GLY A 7 54.27 24.24 26.75
C GLY A 7 53.45 22.97 27.05
N ARG A 8 52.16 23.00 26.71
CA ARG A 8 51.55 21.92 25.89
C ARG A 8 50.27 22.41 25.23
N GLY A 9 50.27 22.39 23.90
CA GLY A 9 49.14 22.76 23.07
C GLY A 9 47.94 21.84 23.27
N GLY A 10 46.77 22.37 22.97
CA GLY A 10 45.53 21.62 22.91
C GLY A 10 44.49 22.45 22.20
N ALA A 11 44.60 22.55 20.88
CA ALA A 11 43.48 22.96 20.05
C ALA A 11 42.33 21.98 20.29
N ARG A 12 41.32 22.40 21.06
CA ARG A 12 40.05 21.70 21.13
C ARG A 12 39.09 22.45 20.22
N GLY A 13 39.15 22.09 18.95
CA GLY A 13 37.93 22.07 18.16
C GLY A 13 36.98 21.00 18.70
N GLN A 14 35.85 20.89 18.00
CA GLN A 14 34.82 19.85 18.09
C GLN A 14 33.66 20.19 19.05
N ALA A 15 32.40 20.07 18.66
CA ALA A 15 31.83 19.58 17.40
C ALA A 15 30.44 20.19 17.22
N TYR A 16 30.07 20.45 15.97
CA TYR A 16 28.68 20.59 15.57
C TYR A 16 28.01 19.24 15.86
N ALA A 17 27.13 19.22 16.87
CA ALA A 17 26.37 18.03 17.17
C ALA A 17 25.44 17.75 15.99
N LEU A 18 25.79 16.74 15.20
CA LEU A 18 24.86 16.11 14.28
C LEU A 18 23.74 15.53 15.14
N ARG A 19 22.53 16.05 14.93
CA ARG A 19 21.32 15.53 15.55
C ARG A 19 21.13 14.13 14.99
N ASP A 20 21.14 13.12 15.86
CA ASP A 20 20.82 11.76 15.45
C ASP A 20 19.48 11.79 14.72
N VAL A 21 19.55 11.54 13.42
CA VAL A 21 18.45 10.95 12.68
C VAL A 21 18.31 9.58 13.31
N VAL A 22 17.44 9.49 14.31
CA VAL A 22 16.92 8.19 14.73
C VAL A 22 16.24 7.66 13.48
N GLU A 23 16.94 6.76 12.79
CA GLU A 23 16.33 5.75 11.95
C GLU A 23 15.33 5.04 12.86
N LYS A 24 14.11 5.57 12.92
CA LYS A 24 13.01 4.78 13.42
C LYS A 24 12.91 3.66 12.41
N GLU A 25 13.11 2.44 12.91
CA GLU A 25 12.56 1.23 12.31
C GLU A 25 11.22 1.58 11.66
N PRO A 26 10.90 1.09 10.45
CA PRO A 26 9.64 1.42 9.82
C PRO A 26 8.56 1.04 10.82
N ILE A 27 8.00 2.04 11.50
CA ILE A 27 6.86 1.84 12.37
C ILE A 27 5.87 1.24 11.41
N GLU A 28 5.55 -0.04 11.61
CA GLU A 28 4.43 -0.68 10.94
C GLU A 28 3.24 0.21 11.27
N ARG A 29 2.93 1.15 10.38
CA ARG A 29 1.86 2.10 10.59
C ARG A 29 0.61 1.26 10.47
N ARG A 30 0.09 0.87 11.62
CA ARG A 30 -1.12 0.06 11.68
C ARG A 30 -2.24 0.95 11.13
N LEU A 31 -3.18 0.36 10.41
CA LEU A 31 -4.28 1.10 9.79
C LEU A 31 -5.09 1.87 10.85
N GLU A 32 -5.07 1.35 12.08
CA GLU A 32 -5.59 1.96 13.30
C GLU A 32 -5.03 3.36 13.63
N ASP A 33 -3.83 3.71 13.17
CA ASP A 33 -3.19 5.02 13.43
C ASP A 33 -3.72 6.14 12.52
N VAL A 34 -4.59 5.81 11.55
CA VAL A 34 -5.24 6.78 10.67
C VAL A 34 -6.69 6.97 11.14
N PRO A 35 -7.04 8.11 11.77
CA PRO A 35 -8.38 8.33 12.34
C PRO A 35 -9.53 8.24 11.35
N VAL A 36 -9.23 8.35 10.05
CA VAL A 36 -10.19 8.18 8.97
C VAL A 36 -10.51 6.70 8.76
N ILE A 37 -9.49 5.82 8.76
CA ILE A 37 -9.67 4.40 8.47
C ILE A 37 -10.46 3.71 9.58
N TYR A 38 -10.18 4.03 10.85
CA TYR A 38 -10.92 3.48 11.99
C TYR A 38 -12.44 3.73 11.93
N LYS A 39 -12.87 4.87 11.38
CA LYS A 39 -14.28 5.23 11.25
C LYS A 39 -15.01 4.48 10.12
N PHE A 40 -14.28 3.77 9.27
CA PHE A 40 -14.81 3.09 8.08
C PHE A 40 -14.33 1.65 7.96
N LEU A 41 -13.86 1.02 9.04
CA LEU A 41 -13.44 -0.38 9.03
C LEU A 41 -14.56 -1.31 8.52
N ASP A 42 -15.82 -0.98 8.85
CA ASP A 42 -17.00 -1.73 8.41
C ASP A 42 -17.36 -1.53 6.92
N VAL A 43 -16.75 -0.56 6.23
CA VAL A 43 -16.99 -0.30 4.78
C VAL A 43 -16.19 -1.26 3.90
N PHE A 44 -15.12 -1.83 4.43
CA PHE A 44 -14.26 -2.80 3.74
C PHE A 44 -14.24 -4.13 4.49
N PRO A 45 -15.37 -4.85 4.53
CA PRO A 45 -15.39 -6.19 5.11
C PRO A 45 -14.38 -7.11 4.40
N GLU A 46 -13.78 -8.03 5.15
CA GLU A 46 -12.84 -9.05 4.63
C GLU A 46 -13.52 -9.94 3.56
N ASP A 47 -14.83 -10.16 3.73
CA ASP A 47 -15.71 -10.79 2.77
C ASP A 47 -16.46 -9.74 1.94
N LEU A 48 -16.59 -9.94 0.62
CA LEU A 48 -17.34 -9.02 -0.22
C LEU A 48 -18.81 -8.94 0.26
N PRO A 49 -19.35 -7.75 0.55
CA PRO A 49 -20.76 -7.63 0.86
C PRO A 49 -21.53 -8.13 -0.37
N GLY A 50 -22.57 -8.93 -0.15
CA GLY A 50 -23.37 -9.49 -1.23
C GLY A 50 -23.81 -8.43 -2.23
N LEU A 51 -24.25 -8.86 -3.42
CA LEU A 51 -24.76 -7.95 -4.45
C LEU A 51 -25.74 -6.95 -3.80
N PRO A 52 -25.62 -5.64 -4.11
CA PRO A 52 -26.57 -4.68 -3.60
C PRO A 52 -27.98 -5.16 -3.97
N SER A 53 -28.95 -4.92 -3.08
CA SER A 53 -30.37 -5.18 -3.39
C SER A 53 -30.68 -4.67 -4.80
N PRO A 54 -31.46 -5.40 -5.63
CA PRO A 54 -31.72 -5.00 -7.01
C PRO A 54 -32.18 -3.55 -7.07
N ARG A 55 -31.30 -2.67 -7.53
CA ARG A 55 -31.62 -1.29 -7.84
C ARG A 55 -31.85 -1.25 -9.34
N GLU A 56 -33.00 -0.75 -9.77
CA GLU A 56 -33.22 -0.43 -11.17
C GLU A 56 -32.29 0.74 -11.52
N VAL A 57 -31.17 0.43 -12.16
CA VAL A 57 -30.22 1.43 -12.67
C VAL A 57 -30.13 1.23 -14.17
N GLU A 58 -30.47 2.27 -14.92
CA GLU A 58 -30.23 2.33 -16.36
C GLU A 58 -28.76 2.70 -16.58
N PHE A 59 -27.99 1.78 -17.17
CA PHE A 59 -26.62 2.05 -17.57
C PHE A 59 -26.56 2.27 -19.10
N GLU A 60 -25.99 3.39 -19.52
CA GLU A 60 -25.70 3.69 -20.93
C GLU A 60 -24.25 3.29 -21.25
N ILE A 61 -24.05 2.41 -22.24
CA ILE A 61 -22.71 2.03 -22.73
C ILE A 61 -22.41 2.85 -23.99
N LYS A 62 -21.51 3.83 -23.85
CA LYS A 62 -21.05 4.63 -24.99
C LYS A 62 -19.99 3.87 -25.77
N LEU A 63 -20.30 3.53 -27.02
CA LEU A 63 -19.34 2.92 -27.93
C LEU A 63 -18.48 3.99 -28.59
N VAL A 64 -17.19 3.69 -28.77
CA VAL A 64 -16.33 4.48 -29.65
C VAL A 64 -16.83 4.32 -31.10
N PRO A 65 -16.82 5.39 -31.92
CA PRO A 65 -17.17 5.27 -33.34
C PRO A 65 -16.32 4.19 -34.02
N GLY A 66 -16.98 3.22 -34.67
CA GLY A 66 -16.31 2.09 -35.33
C GLY A 66 -16.19 0.81 -34.49
N ALA A 67 -16.69 0.79 -33.25
CA ALA A 67 -16.78 -0.46 -32.48
C ALA A 67 -17.79 -1.43 -33.13
N ALA A 68 -17.35 -2.67 -33.37
CA ALA A 68 -18.19 -3.74 -33.89
C ALA A 68 -18.63 -4.70 -32.76
N PRO A 69 -19.87 -5.22 -32.78
CA PRO A 69 -20.29 -6.25 -31.83
C PRO A 69 -19.43 -7.51 -31.96
N VAL A 70 -19.07 -8.11 -30.83
CA VAL A 70 -18.32 -9.37 -30.79
C VAL A 70 -19.23 -10.47 -30.26
N ALA A 71 -19.35 -11.56 -31.02
CA ALA A 71 -20.02 -12.79 -30.59
C ALA A 71 -18.99 -13.91 -30.43
N ARG A 72 -19.03 -14.63 -29.31
CA ARG A 72 -18.21 -15.82 -29.07
C ARG A 72 -19.11 -16.99 -28.70
N ALA A 73 -18.78 -18.18 -29.21
CA ALA A 73 -19.46 -19.40 -28.79
C ALA A 73 -19.12 -19.72 -27.32
N LEU A 74 -20.11 -20.22 -26.57
CA LEU A 74 -19.86 -20.76 -25.24
C LEU A 74 -18.89 -21.93 -25.36
N SER A 75 -17.77 -21.86 -24.65
CA SER A 75 -16.79 -22.95 -24.68
C SER A 75 -17.29 -24.10 -23.82
N THR A 76 -17.42 -25.29 -24.40
CA THR A 76 -17.79 -26.51 -23.67
C THR A 76 -16.52 -27.20 -23.19
N SER A 77 -16.26 -27.17 -21.88
CA SER A 77 -15.23 -28.03 -21.30
C SER A 77 -15.76 -29.47 -21.26
N THR A 78 -15.33 -30.33 -22.18
CA THR A 78 -15.67 -31.75 -22.13
C THR A 78 -14.76 -32.47 -21.15
N PHE A 79 -15.29 -32.90 -20.00
CA PHE A 79 -14.60 -33.86 -19.15
C PHE A 79 -14.76 -35.26 -19.77
N ARG A 80 -13.66 -35.84 -20.28
CA ARG A 80 -13.64 -37.19 -20.85
C ARG A 80 -13.46 -38.19 -19.70
N ASN A 81 -14.52 -38.94 -19.37
CA ASN A 81 -14.38 -40.06 -18.44
C ASN A 81 -13.82 -41.27 -19.20
N GLU A 82 -12.59 -41.66 -18.87
CA GLU A 82 -12.03 -42.93 -19.34
C GLU A 82 -12.71 -44.08 -18.58
N ARG A 83 -13.28 -45.02 -19.33
CA ARG A 83 -13.99 -46.18 -18.78
C ARG A 83 -12.96 -47.14 -18.20
N ILE A 84 -12.82 -47.16 -16.87
CA ILE A 84 -12.13 -48.25 -16.19
C ILE A 84 -13.09 -49.44 -16.17
N GLY A 85 -12.67 -50.55 -16.77
CA GLY A 85 -13.42 -51.81 -16.87
C GLY A 85 -13.38 -52.65 -15.61
#